data_AF-A0AA51RUF6-F1
#
_entry.id   AF-A0AA51RUF6-F1
#
_cell.length_a   1.000
_cell.length_b   1.000
_cell.length_c   1.000
_cell.angle_alpha   90.00
_cell.angle_beta   90.00
_cell.angle_gamma   90.00
#
_symmetry.space_group_name_H-M   'P 1'
#
loop_
_entity.id
_entity.type
_entity.pdbx_description
1 polymer ?
#
loop_
_entity_poly.entity_id
_entity_poly.type
_entity_poly.pdbx_seq_one_letter_code
_entity_poly.pdbx_strand_id
1 'polypeptide(L)'
;MKAHYIKVEGTAIHYFDNVILHNTLFTEVGKITKSTETIDLNGDIIGRILYHPTSTYDFNKGTLVNSGIQVFSGTILDSEPTMIVDNRFRFEVNLNTGETYGKVFLTRRIAGSMLKCELEVTGTGLDERGNALAQYTGHCKFPQNEKS
;
A
#
# COMPACT_ATOMS: atom_id res chain seq x y z
N MET A 1 -29.77 2.13 -4.33
CA MET A 1 -28.80 1.61 -5.32
C MET A 1 -27.82 0.71 -4.57
N LYS A 2 -27.68 -0.57 -4.96
CA LYS A 2 -26.87 -1.55 -4.22
C LYS A 2 -25.46 -1.59 -4.80
N ALA A 3 -24.47 -1.34 -3.95
CA ALA A 3 -23.06 -1.53 -4.28
C ALA A 3 -22.74 -3.01 -4.46
N HIS A 4 -21.93 -3.36 -5.45
CA HIS A 4 -21.39 -4.71 -5.58
C HIS A 4 -19.95 -4.73 -5.04
N TYR A 5 -19.72 -5.55 -4.02
CA TYR A 5 -18.40 -5.79 -3.43
C TYR A 5 -17.86 -7.10 -4.00
N ILE A 6 -16.68 -7.03 -4.60
CA ILE A 6 -15.96 -8.18 -5.16
C ILE A 6 -14.73 -8.42 -4.30
N LYS A 7 -14.53 -9.67 -3.87
CA LYS A 7 -13.30 -10.07 -3.16
C LYS A 7 -12.14 -9.96 -4.14
N VAL A 8 -11.01 -9.44 -3.66
CA VAL A 8 -9.76 -9.36 -4.42
C VAL A 8 -8.61 -9.93 -3.61
N GLU A 9 -7.62 -10.50 -4.29
CA GLU A 9 -6.38 -10.99 -3.70
C GLU A 9 -5.20 -10.88 -4.67
N GLY A 10 -3.99 -11.01 -4.12
CA GLY A 10 -2.77 -10.93 -4.91
C GLY A 10 -1.54 -10.71 -4.07
N THR A 11 -0.49 -10.20 -4.71
CA THR A 11 0.83 -9.98 -4.11
C THR A 11 1.31 -8.55 -4.32
N ALA A 12 2.25 -8.13 -3.49
CA ALA A 12 2.91 -6.84 -3.58
C ALA A 12 4.42 -6.97 -3.44
N ILE A 13 5.16 -6.11 -4.14
CA ILE A 13 6.61 -5.96 -4.01
C ILE A 13 6.91 -4.51 -3.70
N HIS A 14 7.50 -4.24 -2.54
CA HIS A 14 7.97 -2.92 -2.13
C HIS A 14 9.48 -2.82 -2.38
N TYR A 15 9.85 -1.89 -3.26
CA TYR A 15 11.23 -1.67 -3.66
C TYR A 15 11.95 -0.70 -2.74
N PHE A 16 13.14 -1.08 -2.29
CA PHE A 16 14.00 -0.25 -1.45
C PHE A 16 15.22 0.32 -2.18
N ASP A 17 15.49 -0.14 -3.41
CA ASP A 17 16.66 0.27 -4.20
C ASP A 17 16.52 1.66 -4.84
N ASN A 18 15.30 2.17 -4.96
CA ASN A 18 14.97 3.45 -5.58
C ASN A 18 14.36 4.48 -4.60
N VAL A 19 14.52 4.27 -3.29
CA VAL A 19 13.97 5.15 -2.27
C VAL A 19 14.62 6.54 -2.34
N ILE A 20 13.77 7.57 -2.37
CA ILE A 20 14.20 8.96 -2.21
C ILE A 20 13.91 9.37 -0.77
N LEU A 21 14.95 9.49 0.04
CA LEU A 21 14.84 9.98 1.43
C LEU A 21 14.80 11.50 1.44
N HIS A 22 13.68 12.08 1.90
CA HIS A 22 13.49 13.53 1.96
C HIS A 22 13.94 14.13 3.30
N ASN A 23 13.67 13.42 4.39
CA ASN A 23 14.01 13.90 5.72
C ASN A 23 14.18 12.74 6.71
N THR A 24 15.03 12.97 7.72
CA THR A 24 15.15 12.13 8.91
C THR A 24 15.26 13.03 10.14
N LEU A 25 14.41 12.77 11.13
CA LEU A 25 14.46 13.39 12.44
C LEU A 25 14.67 12.31 13.49
N PHE A 26 15.73 12.41 14.30
CA PHE A 26 15.91 11.52 15.43
C PHE A 26 15.02 11.94 16.60
N THR A 27 14.52 10.96 17.34
CA THR A 27 13.77 11.14 18.59
C THR A 27 14.54 10.49 19.73
N GLU A 28 14.09 10.67 20.97
CA GLU A 28 14.71 10.03 22.13
C GLU A 28 14.75 8.50 22.03
N VAL A 29 13.77 7.91 21.35
CA VAL A 29 13.56 6.45 21.29
C VAL A 29 13.72 5.87 19.89
N GLY A 30 14.01 6.69 18.88
CA GLY A 30 14.12 6.23 17.50
C GLY A 30 14.27 7.34 16.48
N LYS A 31 13.49 7.28 15.40
CA LYS A 31 13.54 8.27 14.32
C LYS A 31 12.22 8.35 13.57
N ILE A 32 12.02 9.46 12.87
CA ILE A 32 10.94 9.69 11.92
C ILE A 32 11.56 9.99 10.57
N THR A 33 11.21 9.23 9.54
CA THR A 33 11.66 9.46 8.17
C THR A 33 10.50 9.82 7.25
N LYS A 34 10.79 10.62 6.22
CA LYS A 34 9.87 10.88 5.11
C LYS A 34 10.56 10.50 3.82
N SER A 35 9.91 9.66 3.02
CA SER A 35 10.49 9.13 1.78
C SER A 35 9.47 9.12 0.65
N THR A 36 9.97 8.91 -0.57
CA THR A 36 9.22 8.47 -1.73
C THR A 36 9.75 7.09 -2.14
N GLU A 37 8.83 6.15 -2.31
CA GLU A 37 9.11 4.73 -2.57
C GLU A 37 8.10 4.22 -3.60
N THR A 38 8.30 3.00 -4.11
CA THR A 38 7.37 2.38 -5.06
C THR A 38 7.00 0.97 -4.66
N ILE A 39 5.73 0.62 -4.86
CA ILE A 39 5.21 -0.73 -4.61
C ILE A 39 4.49 -1.20 -5.87
N ASP A 40 4.82 -2.39 -6.35
CA ASP A 40 4.05 -3.05 -7.42
C ASP A 40 3.03 -4.00 -6.84
N LEU A 41 1.84 -4.03 -7.43
CA LEU A 41 0.77 -4.97 -7.13
C LEU A 41 0.56 -5.91 -8.32
N ASN A 42 0.32 -7.19 -8.03
CA ASN A 42 -0.03 -8.22 -9.00
C ASN A 42 -1.19 -9.07 -8.49
N GLY A 43 -1.97 -9.67 -9.40
CA GLY A 43 -3.16 -10.48 -9.09
C GLY A 43 -4.42 -9.77 -9.58
N ASP A 44 -5.45 -9.72 -8.73
CA ASP A 44 -6.69 -8.99 -9.04
C ASP A 44 -6.50 -7.47 -9.11
N ILE A 45 -5.37 -6.94 -8.63
CA ILE A 45 -4.98 -5.55 -8.74
C ILE A 45 -3.60 -5.53 -9.36
N ILE A 46 -3.49 -4.95 -10.54
CA ILE A 46 -2.24 -4.89 -11.30
C ILE A 46 -1.87 -3.42 -11.47
N GLY A 47 -0.71 -3.02 -10.95
CA GLY A 47 -0.27 -1.64 -11.10
C GLY A 47 0.83 -1.26 -10.13
N ARG A 48 1.06 0.05 -10.02
CA ARG A 48 2.10 0.63 -9.19
C ARG A 48 1.50 1.66 -8.24
N ILE A 49 2.04 1.67 -7.04
CA ILE A 49 1.82 2.68 -6.03
C ILE A 49 3.05 3.58 -5.97
N LEU A 50 2.82 4.89 -6.10
CA LEU A 50 3.76 5.90 -5.63
C LEU A 50 3.49 6.13 -4.14
N TYR A 51 4.43 5.72 -3.30
CA TYR A 51 4.27 5.62 -1.86
C TYR A 51 5.04 6.72 -1.16
N HIS A 52 4.35 7.62 -0.43
CA HIS A 52 4.96 8.72 0.33
C HIS A 52 4.73 8.53 1.83
N PRO A 53 5.47 7.61 2.48
CA PRO A 53 5.31 7.36 3.90
C PRO A 53 6.00 8.42 4.76
N THR A 54 5.41 8.62 5.92
CA THR A 54 6.10 9.00 7.15
C THR A 54 6.26 7.74 7.98
N SER A 55 7.52 7.32 8.15
CA SER A 55 7.92 6.13 8.90
C SER A 55 8.35 6.54 10.29
N THR A 56 7.65 6.07 11.32
CA THR A 56 7.98 6.32 12.72
C THR A 56 8.56 5.05 13.32
N TYR A 57 9.82 5.12 13.73
CA TYR A 57 10.56 4.05 14.38
C TYR A 57 10.61 4.30 15.89
N ASP A 58 10.29 3.27 16.67
CA ASP A 58 10.51 3.19 18.11
C ASP A 58 11.39 1.97 18.38
N PHE A 59 12.69 2.21 18.59
CA PHE A 59 13.68 1.15 18.76
C PHE A 59 13.57 0.48 20.14
N ASN A 60 13.05 1.19 21.14
CA ASN A 60 12.81 0.61 22.46
C ASN A 60 11.68 -0.41 22.42
N LYS A 61 10.63 -0.15 21.64
CA LYS A 61 9.52 -1.10 21.43
C LYS A 61 9.75 -2.08 20.29
N GLY A 62 10.77 -1.84 19.46
CA GLY A 62 11.01 -2.61 18.25
C GLY A 62 9.86 -2.48 17.24
N THR A 63 9.31 -1.29 17.06
CA THR A 63 8.20 -1.05 16.13
C THR A 63 8.53 -0.02 15.07
N LEU A 64 7.96 -0.22 13.89
CA LEU A 64 7.92 0.74 12.80
C LEU A 64 6.47 0.90 12.33
N VAL A 65 6.02 2.15 12.27
CA VAL A 65 4.71 2.53 11.77
C VAL A 65 4.88 3.36 10.51
N ASN A 66 4.28 2.92 9.41
CA ASN A 66 4.15 3.74 8.22
C ASN A 66 2.73 4.27 8.08
N SER A 67 2.62 5.55 7.74
CA SER A 67 1.39 6.26 7.43
C SER A 67 1.70 7.38 6.43
N GLY A 68 0.71 7.94 5.74
CA GLY A 68 0.98 9.06 4.83
C GLY A 68 -0.01 9.13 3.68
N ILE A 69 0.51 9.41 2.48
CA ILE A 69 -0.27 9.43 1.24
C ILE A 69 0.37 8.49 0.23
N GLN A 70 -0.47 7.84 -0.55
CA GLN A 70 -0.05 7.02 -1.67
C GLN A 70 -1.01 7.19 -2.85
N VAL A 71 -0.49 6.99 -4.05
CA VAL A 71 -1.26 7.04 -5.28
C VAL A 71 -1.06 5.74 -6.03
N PHE A 72 -2.15 4.99 -6.20
CA PHE A 72 -2.20 3.84 -7.10
C PHE A 72 -2.43 4.30 -8.54
N SER A 73 -1.77 3.62 -9.49
CA SER A 73 -2.04 3.70 -10.93
C SER A 73 -2.00 2.29 -11.52
N GLY A 74 -3.09 1.84 -12.13
CA GLY A 74 -3.18 0.50 -12.70
C GLY A 74 -4.62 0.07 -12.99
N THR A 75 -4.83 -1.24 -13.08
CA THR A 75 -6.13 -1.87 -13.32
C THR A 75 -6.55 -2.69 -12.09
N ILE A 76 -7.86 -2.79 -11.87
CA ILE A 76 -8.44 -3.58 -10.79
C ILE A 76 -9.47 -4.51 -11.42
N LEU A 77 -9.18 -5.81 -11.34
CA LEU A 77 -9.79 -6.87 -12.15
C LEU A 77 -9.62 -6.49 -13.63
N ASP A 78 -10.73 -6.41 -14.36
CA ASP A 78 -10.77 -6.03 -15.78
C ASP A 78 -11.20 -4.56 -15.99
N SER A 79 -11.00 -3.69 -14.99
CA SER A 79 -11.32 -2.27 -15.14
C SER A 79 -10.40 -1.58 -16.16
N GLU A 80 -10.87 -0.49 -16.74
CA GLU A 80 -9.99 0.49 -17.39
C GLU A 80 -8.93 1.02 -16.40
N PRO A 81 -7.76 1.48 -16.89
CA PRO A 81 -6.74 2.09 -16.04
C PRO A 81 -7.30 3.22 -15.17
N THR A 82 -7.01 3.15 -13.88
CA THR A 82 -7.48 4.09 -12.86
C THR A 82 -6.34 4.60 -12.00
N MET A 83 -6.51 5.82 -11.50
CA MET A 83 -5.62 6.42 -10.53
C MET A 83 -6.41 6.76 -9.26
N ILE A 84 -5.92 6.30 -8.11
CA ILE A 84 -6.65 6.40 -6.84
C ILE A 84 -5.70 6.82 -5.72
N VAL A 85 -6.08 7.86 -4.98
CA VAL A 85 -5.40 8.29 -3.76
C VAL A 85 -5.89 7.47 -2.58
N ASP A 86 -4.93 7.13 -1.72
CA ASP A 86 -5.15 6.69 -0.35
C ASP A 86 -4.30 7.53 0.60
N ASN A 87 -4.94 8.17 1.57
CA ASN A 87 -4.30 8.96 2.63
C ASN A 87 -4.61 8.41 4.03
N ARG A 88 -5.03 7.15 4.10
CA ARG A 88 -5.45 6.44 5.31
C ARG A 88 -4.71 5.12 5.49
N PHE A 89 -3.83 4.75 4.56
CA PHE A 89 -3.05 3.54 4.74
C PHE A 89 -2.30 3.57 6.05
N ARG A 90 -2.10 2.38 6.60
CA ARG A 90 -1.28 2.22 7.78
C ARG A 90 -0.64 0.85 7.79
N PHE A 91 0.67 0.80 7.96
CA PHE A 91 1.43 -0.43 8.16
C PHE A 91 2.09 -0.42 9.54
N GLU A 92 2.13 -1.59 10.16
CA GLU A 92 2.84 -1.90 11.38
C GLU A 92 3.87 -2.97 11.07
N VAL A 93 5.09 -2.73 11.49
CA VAL A 93 6.22 -3.63 11.33
C VAL A 93 6.82 -3.87 12.71
N ASN A 94 6.98 -5.14 13.07
CA ASN A 94 7.79 -5.54 14.19
C ASN A 94 9.25 -5.59 13.72
N LEU A 95 10.09 -4.69 14.23
CA LEU A 95 11.50 -4.58 13.85
C LEU A 95 12.33 -5.78 14.33
N ASN A 96 11.86 -6.52 15.34
CA ASN A 96 12.56 -7.67 15.88
C ASN A 96 12.28 -8.95 15.08
N THR A 97 11.05 -9.12 14.58
CA THR A 97 10.63 -10.33 13.85
C THR A 97 10.54 -10.12 12.34
N GLY A 98 10.44 -8.88 11.87
CA GLY A 98 10.13 -8.54 10.48
C GLY A 98 8.65 -8.67 10.11
N GLU A 99 7.80 -9.13 11.04
CA GLU A 99 6.36 -9.27 10.79
C GLU A 99 5.75 -7.94 10.40
N THR A 100 5.00 -7.93 9.31
CA THR A 100 4.39 -6.74 8.73
C THR A 100 2.91 -6.98 8.48
N TYR A 101 2.08 -6.07 8.96
CA TYR A 101 0.65 -6.03 8.66
C TYR A 101 0.24 -4.61 8.28
N GLY A 102 -0.69 -4.48 7.33
CA GLY A 102 -1.19 -3.18 6.94
C GLY A 102 -2.61 -3.17 6.40
N LYS A 103 -3.17 -1.98 6.39
CA LYS A 103 -4.47 -1.68 5.79
C LYS A 103 -4.32 -0.58 4.76
N VAL A 104 -4.97 -0.75 3.62
CA VAL A 104 -4.94 0.16 2.47
C VAL A 104 -6.37 0.51 2.07
N PHE A 105 -6.61 1.78 1.75
CA PHE A 105 -7.94 2.34 1.46
C PHE A 105 -7.93 3.17 0.18
N LEU A 106 -7.82 2.50 -0.98
CA LEU A 106 -7.90 3.10 -2.32
C LEU A 106 -9.32 3.63 -2.56
N THR A 107 -9.62 4.86 -2.12
CA THR A 107 -11.01 5.33 -2.01
C THR A 107 -11.29 6.66 -2.70
N ARG A 108 -10.26 7.41 -3.11
CA ARG A 108 -10.38 8.74 -3.72
C ARG A 108 -9.85 8.74 -5.15
N ARG A 109 -10.75 8.56 -6.13
CA ARG A 109 -10.40 8.58 -7.56
C ARG A 109 -9.76 9.91 -7.98
N ILE A 110 -8.67 9.83 -8.74
CA ILE A 110 -8.08 10.91 -9.54
C ILE A 110 -8.58 10.82 -10.98
N ALA A 111 -8.45 9.65 -11.61
CA ALA A 111 -8.79 9.38 -13.02
C ALA A 111 -9.27 7.92 -13.19
N GLY A 112 -9.95 7.60 -14.31
CA GLY A 112 -10.38 6.24 -14.66
C GLY A 112 -11.70 5.79 -14.01
N SER A 113 -11.87 4.48 -13.80
CA SER A 113 -13.10 3.88 -13.25
C SER A 113 -13.45 4.37 -11.84
N MET A 114 -14.76 4.49 -11.57
CA MET A 114 -15.30 4.95 -10.28
C MET A 114 -15.40 3.82 -9.25
N LEU A 115 -14.26 3.27 -8.83
CA LEU A 115 -14.20 2.16 -7.87
C LEU A 115 -13.50 2.53 -6.56
N LYS A 116 -13.63 1.68 -5.54
CA LYS A 116 -12.92 1.81 -4.26
C LYS A 116 -12.50 0.45 -3.74
N CYS A 117 -11.32 0.33 -3.15
CA CYS A 117 -10.86 -0.91 -2.53
C CYS A 117 -10.40 -0.71 -1.09
N GLU A 118 -10.67 -1.71 -0.27
CA GLU A 118 -10.12 -1.83 1.08
C GLU A 118 -9.37 -3.15 1.16
N LEU A 119 -8.07 -3.07 1.47
CA LEU A 119 -7.16 -4.22 1.46
C LEU A 119 -6.50 -4.41 2.82
N GLU A 120 -6.32 -5.66 3.20
CA GLU A 120 -5.44 -6.10 4.27
C GLU A 120 -4.19 -6.72 3.65
N VAL A 121 -3.03 -6.36 4.17
CA VAL A 121 -1.72 -6.71 3.60
C VAL A 121 -0.88 -7.40 4.68
N THR A 122 -0.26 -8.51 4.34
CA THR A 122 0.64 -9.27 5.22
C THR A 122 1.98 -9.45 4.53
N GLY A 123 3.07 -9.07 5.20
CA GLY A 123 4.44 -9.29 4.70
C GLY A 123 4.80 -10.78 4.68
N THR A 124 5.48 -11.21 3.62
CA THR A 124 5.88 -12.60 3.41
C THR A 124 7.39 -12.79 3.32
N GLY A 125 8.17 -11.79 3.71
CA GLY A 125 9.63 -11.81 3.72
C GLY A 125 10.26 -10.88 2.69
N LEU A 126 11.49 -11.17 2.30
CA LEU A 126 12.27 -10.41 1.33
C LEU A 126 12.62 -11.28 0.11
N ASP A 127 12.77 -10.68 -1.06
CA ASP A 127 13.37 -11.34 -2.22
C ASP A 127 14.93 -11.34 -2.16
N GLU A 128 15.57 -11.97 -3.14
CA GLU A 128 17.04 -12.04 -3.24
C GLU A 128 17.73 -10.67 -3.39
N ARG A 129 16.97 -9.63 -3.78
CA ARG A 129 17.44 -8.26 -3.94
C ARG A 129 17.17 -7.41 -2.70
N GLY A 130 16.53 -7.98 -1.68
CA GLY A 130 16.16 -7.30 -0.45
C GLY A 130 14.86 -6.51 -0.52
N ASN A 131 14.06 -6.64 -1.58
CA ASN A 131 12.73 -6.00 -1.67
C ASN A 131 11.75 -6.70 -0.74
N ALA A 132 10.85 -5.95 -0.11
CA ALA A 132 9.82 -6.55 0.73
C ALA A 132 8.70 -7.15 -0.10
N LEU A 133 8.36 -8.40 0.21
CA LEU A 133 7.27 -9.15 -0.40
C LEU A 133 6.06 -9.13 0.54
N ALA A 134 4.87 -9.08 -0.03
CA ALA A 134 3.62 -9.19 0.71
C ALA A 134 2.53 -9.87 -0.11
N GLN A 135 1.51 -10.34 0.59
CA GLN A 135 0.22 -10.75 0.05
C GLN A 135 -0.85 -9.78 0.50
N TYR A 136 -1.86 -9.57 -0.33
CA TYR A 136 -3.04 -8.80 0.05
C TYR A 136 -4.32 -9.59 -0.20
N THR A 137 -5.33 -9.30 0.61
CA THR A 137 -6.72 -9.70 0.37
C THR A 137 -7.63 -8.50 0.68
N GLY A 138 -8.82 -8.45 0.11
CA GLY A 138 -9.71 -7.33 0.38
C GLY A 138 -10.98 -7.37 -0.44
N HIS A 139 -11.62 -6.20 -0.53
CA HIS A 139 -12.83 -6.02 -1.31
C HIS A 139 -12.79 -4.73 -2.11
N CYS A 140 -13.21 -4.82 -3.37
CA CYS A 140 -13.40 -3.66 -4.24
C CYS A 140 -14.88 -3.45 -4.52
N LYS A 141 -15.32 -2.19 -4.47
CA LYS A 141 -16.67 -1.74 -4.73
C LYS A 141 -16.75 -1.07 -6.10
N PHE A 142 -17.62 -1.59 -6.94
CA PHE A 142 -17.91 -1.05 -8.27
C PHE A 142 -19.25 -0.28 -8.28
N PRO A 143 -19.37 0.77 -9.10
CA PRO A 143 -20.65 1.41 -9.38
C PRO A 143 -21.47 0.49 -10.29
N GLN A 144 -22.78 0.41 -10.09
CA GLN A 144 -23.62 -0.64 -10.69
C GLN A 144 -23.85 -0.51 -12.22
N ASN A 145 -23.07 0.29 -12.97
CA ASN A 145 -23.29 0.59 -14.39
C ASN A 145 -22.01 0.91 -15.22
N GLU A 146 -20.84 0.35 -14.89
CA GLU A 146 -19.76 0.25 -15.88
C GLU A 146 -19.88 -1.12 -16.58
N LYS A 147 -20.98 -1.31 -17.32
CA LYS A 147 -21.03 -2.33 -18.37
C LYS A 147 -20.32 -1.73 -19.57
N SER A 148 -19.18 -2.30 -19.94
CA SER A 148 -18.71 -2.27 -21.32
C SER A 148 -19.78 -2.83 -22.25
#